data_AF-A0A1E4RXB1-F1
#
_entry.id   AF-A0A1E4RXB1-F1
#
_cell.length_a   1.000
_cell.length_b   1.000
_cell.length_c   1.000
_cell.angle_alpha   90.00
_cell.angle_beta   90.00
_cell.angle_gamma   90.00
#
_symmetry.space_group_name_H-M   'P 1'
#
loop_
_entity.id
_entity.type
_entity.pdbx_description
1 polymer ?
#
loop_
_entity_poly.entity_id
_entity_poly.type
_entity_poly.pdbx_seq_one_letter_code
_entity_poly.pdbx_strand_id
1 'polypeptide(L)'
;MMLLCLALGVLSVLAQLQYTHIPQELYDNLTTFAHLIDIAYCISPVSGISPPFQCDNDCDSFHGIEVVHQWSSEGRLPLRGPSQSLLETSGYMALWHEQLMILIVLRGTRSFKDTLTDLNTEMVAYEESPSTCVNCKVHKGFYMSYLLTWDGIKTHVDYYTQLYPDYEVRVMGHSLGGAISVFIGLKLALLDDSKDIKVVTMGQPMVGNPQFAQFIDSTFKLDLDEPFIEGSILRITHRNDPVVKLPMYDNRNWLSGSQFEHSGNEIFINESLVRKYTPQLQNVVYCDGHEDEGCSAGVPFTSDNRQHLNYFRKLGTCGFGFLGHLWNLKRKSSSSSSSSSLLSPSTEIL
;
A
#
# COMPACT_ATOMS: atom_id res chain seq x y z
N MET A 1 60.06 -32.47 18.74
CA MET A 1 58.88 -32.72 17.88
C MET A 1 57.64 -32.55 18.75
N MET A 2 56.99 -31.37 18.74
CA MET A 2 55.79 -31.07 17.92
C MET A 2 54.59 -31.92 18.40
N LEU A 3 53.49 -31.43 18.97
CA LEU A 3 52.66 -30.24 18.72
C LEU A 3 51.88 -29.81 19.98
N LEU A 4 51.67 -28.51 20.15
CA LEU A 4 50.50 -27.95 20.85
C LEU A 4 49.23 -28.27 20.03
N CYS A 5 48.22 -28.90 20.63
CA CYS A 5 46.88 -28.95 20.06
C CYS A 5 46.00 -27.83 20.64
N LEU A 6 45.93 -26.73 19.90
CA LEU A 6 44.82 -25.78 19.92
C LEU A 6 43.64 -26.41 19.18
N ALA A 7 42.50 -26.57 19.84
CA ALA A 7 41.21 -26.69 19.15
C ALA A 7 40.16 -25.99 20.02
N LEU A 8 39.96 -24.72 19.69
CA LEU A 8 38.96 -23.80 20.20
C LEU A 8 37.54 -24.34 19.96
N GLY A 9 36.66 -24.03 20.90
CA GLY A 9 35.26 -24.45 20.89
C GLY A 9 34.50 -23.97 19.65
N VAL A 10 33.70 -24.88 19.10
CA VAL A 10 32.64 -24.54 18.16
C VAL A 10 31.46 -24.06 19.00
N LEU A 11 31.45 -22.76 19.33
CA LEU A 11 30.19 -22.08 19.64
C LEU A 11 29.47 -21.89 18.31
N SER A 12 28.47 -22.72 18.07
CA SER A 12 27.48 -22.50 17.03
C SER A 12 26.73 -21.20 17.36
N VAL A 13 27.18 -20.09 16.79
CA VAL A 13 26.37 -18.87 16.71
C VAL A 13 25.26 -19.21 15.71
N LEU A 14 24.12 -19.65 16.23
CA LEU A 14 22.87 -19.50 15.50
C LEU A 14 22.67 -17.98 15.38
N ALA A 15 23.02 -17.43 14.23
CA ALA A 15 22.58 -16.08 13.86
C ALA A 15 21.05 -16.14 13.82
N GLN A 16 20.42 -15.73 14.92
CA GLN A 16 19.02 -15.36 14.88
C GLN A 16 18.95 -14.20 13.89
N LEU A 17 18.19 -14.35 12.80
CA LEU A 17 17.83 -13.22 11.94
C LEU A 17 17.26 -12.15 12.86
N GLN A 18 18.04 -11.12 13.17
CA GLN A 18 17.59 -9.99 13.97
C GLN A 18 16.77 -9.11 13.04
N TYR A 19 15.49 -9.41 12.93
CA TYR A 19 14.55 -8.50 12.29
C TYR A 19 14.53 -7.18 13.06
N THR A 20 14.74 -6.07 12.37
CA THR A 20 14.58 -4.75 12.96
C THR A 20 13.07 -4.44 13.01
N HIS A 21 12.49 -4.48 14.20
CA HIS A 21 11.07 -4.17 14.39
C HIS A 21 10.80 -2.68 14.18
N ILE A 22 9.62 -2.35 13.66
CA ILE A 22 9.18 -0.96 13.54
C ILE A 22 8.80 -0.39 14.93
N PRO A 23 8.97 0.93 15.16
CA PRO A 23 8.48 1.57 16.38
C PRO A 23 6.95 1.60 16.44
N GLN A 24 6.39 1.68 17.66
CA GLN A 24 4.94 1.74 17.89
C GLN A 24 4.27 2.90 17.14
N GLU A 25 4.90 4.07 17.13
CA GLU A 25 4.39 5.26 16.43
C GLU A 25 4.20 5.00 14.93
N LEU A 26 5.19 4.40 14.28
CA LEU A 26 5.07 4.04 12.87
C LEU A 26 3.96 3.01 12.65
N TYR A 27 3.82 2.02 13.53
CA TYR A 27 2.74 1.04 13.44
C TYR A 27 1.34 1.70 13.53
N ASP A 28 1.17 2.67 14.42
CA ASP A 28 -0.07 3.42 14.57
C ASP A 28 -0.35 4.30 13.34
N ASN A 29 0.70 4.93 12.78
CA ASN A 29 0.64 5.67 11.53
C ASN A 29 0.25 4.75 10.36
N LEU A 30 0.83 3.56 10.23
CA LEU A 30 0.48 2.59 9.19
C LEU A 30 -0.98 2.12 9.28
N THR A 31 -1.52 1.96 10.49
CA THR A 31 -2.94 1.65 10.71
C THR A 31 -3.84 2.79 10.20
N THR A 32 -3.44 4.03 10.47
CA THR A 32 -4.12 5.25 10.00
C THR A 32 -4.07 5.37 8.49
N PHE A 33 -2.90 5.17 7.87
CA PHE A 33 -2.71 5.22 6.42
C PHE A 33 -3.51 4.13 5.71
N ALA A 34 -3.57 2.92 6.29
CA ALA A 34 -4.40 1.86 5.74
C ALA A 34 -5.88 2.26 5.67
N HIS A 35 -6.40 2.95 6.70
CA HIS A 35 -7.77 3.44 6.72
C HIS A 35 -8.01 4.52 5.65
N LEU A 36 -7.11 5.50 5.53
CA LEU A 36 -7.20 6.52 4.47
C LEU A 36 -7.18 5.89 3.06
N ILE A 37 -6.32 4.90 2.84
CA ILE A 37 -6.27 4.13 1.59
C ILE A 37 -7.58 3.36 1.35
N ASP A 38 -8.15 2.73 2.38
CA ASP A 38 -9.43 2.02 2.26
C ASP A 38 -10.60 2.96 1.96
N ILE A 39 -10.59 4.19 2.47
CA ILE A 39 -11.60 5.23 2.14
C ILE A 39 -11.63 5.51 0.63
N ALA A 40 -10.49 5.43 -0.08
CA ALA A 40 -10.48 5.63 -1.54
C ALA A 40 -11.36 4.60 -2.28
N TYR A 41 -11.66 3.44 -1.68
CA TYR A 41 -12.60 2.47 -2.25
C TYR A 41 -14.07 2.90 -2.22
N CYS A 42 -14.41 3.94 -1.45
CA CYS A 42 -15.74 4.56 -1.44
C CYS A 42 -16.05 5.34 -2.72
N ILE A 43 -15.03 5.67 -3.51
CA ILE A 43 -15.18 6.45 -4.73
C ILE A 43 -15.57 5.52 -5.88
N SER A 44 -16.60 5.89 -6.63
CA SER A 44 -17.07 5.20 -7.83
C SER A 44 -17.84 6.19 -8.71
N PRO A 45 -18.32 5.80 -9.90
CA PRO A 45 -19.18 6.66 -10.71
C PRO A 45 -20.47 7.09 -10.02
N VAL A 46 -20.91 6.38 -8.96
CA VAL A 46 -22.19 6.63 -8.27
C VAL A 46 -22.04 6.94 -6.77
N SER A 47 -20.82 6.91 -6.24
CA SER A 47 -20.52 7.13 -4.81
C SER A 47 -19.21 7.89 -4.65
N GLY A 48 -19.06 8.63 -3.56
CA GLY A 48 -17.86 9.39 -3.28
C GLY A 48 -17.83 9.85 -1.83
N ILE A 49 -16.83 10.68 -1.52
CA ILE A 49 -16.67 11.31 -0.21
C ILE A 49 -17.38 12.65 -0.25
N SER A 50 -18.25 12.91 0.71
CA SER A 50 -18.96 14.19 0.85
C SER A 50 -18.15 15.15 1.71
N PRO A 51 -18.13 16.47 1.42
CA PRO A 51 -17.48 17.46 2.27
C PRO A 51 -18.07 17.52 3.70
N PRO A 52 -17.29 17.85 4.75
CA PRO A 52 -15.85 18.05 4.69
C PRO A 52 -15.08 16.73 4.50
N PHE A 53 -15.48 15.64 5.16
CA PHE A 53 -14.92 14.29 4.91
C PHE A 53 -15.88 13.22 5.45
N GLN A 54 -16.93 12.89 4.69
CA GLN A 54 -18.01 11.98 5.09
C GLN A 54 -18.18 10.84 4.09
N CYS A 55 -18.21 9.60 4.57
CA CYS A 55 -18.35 8.39 3.77
C CYS A 55 -18.80 7.19 4.63
N ASP A 56 -19.24 6.09 4.00
CA ASP A 56 -19.67 4.86 4.68
C ASP A 56 -18.48 3.99 5.19
N ASN A 57 -17.30 4.56 5.38
CA ASN A 57 -16.10 3.85 5.82
C ASN A 57 -15.41 4.56 6.98
N ASP A 58 -16.21 5.00 7.95
CA ASP A 58 -15.77 5.64 9.20
C ASP A 58 -14.90 6.90 8.97
N CYS A 59 -15.23 7.69 7.94
CA CYS A 59 -14.53 8.96 7.64
C CYS A 59 -14.65 9.98 8.80
N ASP A 60 -15.70 9.89 9.60
CA ASP A 60 -15.97 10.72 10.78
C ASP A 60 -14.95 10.54 11.92
N SER A 61 -14.16 9.47 11.88
CA SER A 61 -13.02 9.26 12.79
C SER A 61 -11.82 10.18 12.52
N PHE A 62 -11.78 10.84 11.35
CA PHE A 62 -10.72 11.76 10.99
C PHE A 62 -11.13 13.21 11.22
N HIS A 63 -10.53 13.85 12.23
CA HIS A 63 -10.73 15.26 12.50
C HIS A 63 -9.78 16.14 11.68
N GLY A 64 -10.26 17.30 11.27
CA GLY A 64 -9.47 18.27 10.51
C GLY A 64 -9.15 17.88 9.06
N ILE A 65 -9.81 16.85 8.50
CA ILE A 65 -9.69 16.49 7.08
C ILE A 65 -10.80 17.13 6.24
N GLU A 66 -10.42 17.72 5.10
CA GLU A 66 -11.32 18.23 4.07
C GLU A 66 -11.00 17.59 2.71
N VAL A 67 -11.96 16.88 2.10
CA VAL A 67 -11.85 16.41 0.71
C VAL A 67 -12.00 17.59 -0.23
N VAL A 68 -10.98 17.80 -1.07
CA VAL A 68 -10.90 18.94 -1.99
C VAL A 68 -11.04 18.54 -3.45
N HIS A 69 -10.74 17.28 -3.78
CA HIS A 69 -10.91 16.74 -5.12
C HIS A 69 -11.12 15.22 -5.06
N GLN A 70 -11.85 14.66 -6.01
CA GLN A 70 -11.97 13.21 -6.17
C GLN A 70 -12.24 12.85 -7.62
N TRP A 71 -11.75 11.69 -8.07
CA TRP A 71 -11.88 11.24 -9.44
C TRP A 71 -12.16 9.75 -9.54
N SER A 72 -12.80 9.37 -10.65
CA SER A 72 -12.94 7.99 -11.10
C SER A 72 -12.94 7.95 -12.63
N SER A 73 -12.14 7.04 -13.20
CA SER A 73 -12.16 6.71 -14.62
C SER A 73 -12.95 5.44 -14.94
N GLU A 74 -13.58 4.82 -13.92
CA GLU A 74 -14.42 3.63 -14.12
C GLU A 74 -15.53 3.88 -15.14
N GLY A 75 -15.66 2.99 -16.12
CA GLY A 75 -16.70 3.06 -17.15
C GLY A 75 -16.57 4.22 -18.15
N ARG A 76 -15.48 5.01 -18.08
CA ARG A 76 -15.17 6.08 -19.06
C ARG A 76 -14.21 5.65 -20.16
N LEU A 77 -13.57 4.49 -20.03
CA LEU A 77 -12.66 3.96 -21.06
C LEU A 77 -13.46 3.26 -22.17
N PRO A 78 -13.19 3.53 -23.46
CA PRO A 78 -13.94 2.95 -24.56
C PRO A 78 -13.73 1.43 -24.66
N LEU A 79 -14.84 0.68 -24.77
CA LEU A 79 -14.87 -0.78 -24.93
C LEU A 79 -14.22 -1.28 -26.23
N ARG A 80 -13.92 -0.38 -27.20
CA ARG A 80 -13.25 -0.70 -28.47
C ARG A 80 -12.29 0.42 -28.86
N GLY A 81 -11.00 0.16 -28.69
CA GLY A 81 -9.85 1.00 -29.05
C GLY A 81 -8.55 0.33 -28.59
N PRO A 82 -7.36 0.96 -28.71
CA PRO A 82 -6.11 0.44 -28.14
C PRO A 82 -6.09 0.50 -26.59
N SER A 83 -7.25 0.33 -25.95
CA SER A 83 -7.53 0.42 -24.52
C SER A 83 -7.07 -0.80 -23.71
N GLN A 84 -6.43 -1.80 -24.34
CA GLN A 84 -5.98 -3.01 -23.67
C GLN A 84 -4.85 -2.79 -22.64
N SER A 85 -4.31 -1.58 -22.52
CA SER A 85 -3.22 -1.25 -21.58
C SER A 85 -3.58 -0.17 -20.55
N LEU A 86 -4.80 0.35 -20.55
CA LEU A 86 -5.22 1.39 -19.61
C LEU A 86 -5.95 0.76 -18.43
N LEU A 87 -5.41 0.97 -17.24
CA LEU A 87 -6.03 0.49 -16.01
C LEU A 87 -6.87 1.63 -15.41
N GLU A 88 -8.06 1.30 -14.94
CA GLU A 88 -8.96 2.27 -14.31
C GLU A 88 -8.35 2.77 -12.99
N THR A 89 -8.49 4.07 -12.74
CA THR A 89 -7.93 4.77 -11.59
C THR A 89 -9.03 5.52 -10.86
N SER A 90 -8.94 5.54 -9.54
CA SER A 90 -9.82 6.38 -8.71
C SER A 90 -9.08 6.77 -7.45
N GLY A 91 -9.44 7.91 -6.90
CA GLY A 91 -8.79 8.45 -5.73
C GLY A 91 -9.36 9.79 -5.33
N TYR A 92 -8.79 10.34 -4.27
CA TYR A 92 -9.13 11.67 -3.78
C TYR A 92 -7.89 12.46 -3.39
N MET A 93 -8.07 13.77 -3.34
CA MET A 93 -7.18 14.68 -2.65
C MET A 93 -7.91 15.28 -1.45
N ALA A 94 -7.20 15.37 -0.33
CA ALA A 94 -7.73 15.97 0.88
C ALA A 94 -6.66 16.83 1.57
N LEU A 95 -7.10 17.78 2.38
CA LEU A 95 -6.25 18.57 3.26
C LEU A 95 -6.45 18.06 4.68
N TRP A 96 -5.36 17.73 5.38
CA TRP A 96 -5.39 17.39 6.79
C TRP A 96 -4.74 18.52 7.59
N HIS A 97 -5.56 19.45 8.06
CA HIS A 97 -5.08 20.69 8.65
C HIS A 97 -4.37 20.49 9.99
N GLU A 98 -4.83 19.53 10.81
CA GLU A 98 -4.20 19.22 12.10
C GLU A 98 -2.79 18.65 11.97
N GLN A 99 -2.53 17.96 10.86
CA GLN A 99 -1.23 17.33 10.58
C GLN A 99 -0.40 18.11 9.56
N LEU A 100 -0.92 19.23 9.03
CA LEU A 100 -0.30 20.04 7.97
C LEU A 100 0.06 19.19 6.74
N MET A 101 -0.89 18.43 6.22
CA MET A 101 -0.67 17.51 5.09
C MET A 101 -1.65 17.73 3.94
N ILE A 102 -1.16 17.62 2.71
CA ILE A 102 -1.95 17.42 1.50
C ILE A 102 -1.89 15.92 1.19
N LEU A 103 -3.04 15.26 1.20
CA LEU A 103 -3.18 13.84 0.92
C LEU A 103 -3.56 13.64 -0.54
N ILE A 104 -2.88 12.73 -1.24
CA ILE A 104 -3.28 12.21 -2.55
C ILE A 104 -3.41 10.70 -2.41
N VAL A 105 -4.64 10.19 -2.44
CA VAL A 105 -4.91 8.79 -2.07
C VAL A 105 -5.58 8.04 -3.21
N LEU A 106 -4.95 6.94 -3.63
CA LEU A 106 -5.38 6.13 -4.77
C LEU A 106 -5.76 4.72 -4.32
N ARG A 107 -6.91 4.25 -4.80
CA ARG A 107 -7.30 2.84 -4.61
C ARG A 107 -6.73 1.94 -5.71
N GLY A 108 -6.72 0.64 -5.45
CA GLY A 108 -6.48 -0.38 -6.47
C GLY A 108 -7.73 -0.77 -7.26
N THR A 109 -7.54 -1.65 -8.25
CA THR A 109 -8.61 -2.19 -9.10
C THR A 109 -9.58 -3.06 -8.29
N ARG A 110 -10.89 -2.95 -8.55
CA ARG A 110 -11.93 -3.78 -7.90
C ARG A 110 -11.85 -5.26 -8.29
N SER A 111 -11.39 -5.57 -9.51
CA SER A 111 -11.24 -6.94 -10.04
C SER A 111 -9.78 -7.32 -10.28
N PHE A 112 -8.91 -7.11 -9.28
CA PHE A 112 -7.49 -7.44 -9.41
C PHE A 112 -7.20 -8.94 -9.69
N LYS A 113 -8.17 -9.85 -9.45
CA LYS A 113 -8.07 -11.26 -9.87
C LYS A 113 -7.97 -11.42 -11.39
N ASP A 114 -8.66 -10.56 -12.15
CA ASP A 114 -8.58 -10.55 -13.61
C ASP A 114 -7.28 -9.83 -14.04
N THR A 115 -6.90 -8.76 -13.33
CA THR A 115 -5.64 -8.02 -13.55
C THR A 115 -4.39 -8.88 -13.37
N LEU A 116 -4.35 -9.83 -12.43
CA LEU A 116 -3.23 -10.75 -12.21
C LEU A 116 -2.85 -11.55 -13.46
N THR A 117 -3.85 -11.88 -14.29
CA THR A 117 -3.67 -12.69 -15.51
C THR A 117 -3.30 -11.81 -16.71
N ASP A 118 -3.68 -10.53 -16.67
CA ASP A 118 -3.54 -9.54 -17.75
C ASP A 118 -2.40 -8.52 -17.52
N LEU A 119 -1.55 -8.68 -16.48
CA LEU A 119 -0.34 -7.86 -16.29
C LEU A 119 0.64 -8.12 -17.43
N ASN A 120 0.42 -7.43 -18.55
CA ASN A 120 1.31 -7.39 -19.69
C ASN A 120 2.65 -6.82 -19.23
N THR A 121 3.68 -7.66 -19.20
CA THR A 121 5.03 -7.32 -18.74
C THR A 121 5.79 -6.39 -19.68
N GLU A 122 5.09 -5.71 -20.61
CA GLU A 122 5.67 -4.77 -21.54
C GLU A 122 6.28 -3.58 -20.79
N MET A 123 7.56 -3.39 -21.00
CA MET A 123 8.33 -2.28 -20.46
C MET A 123 8.51 -1.18 -21.50
N VAL A 124 8.32 0.07 -21.09
CA VAL A 124 8.59 1.27 -21.89
C VAL A 124 9.62 2.15 -21.19
N ALA A 125 10.29 3.03 -21.94
CA ALA A 125 11.22 3.97 -21.35
C ALA A 125 10.50 4.93 -20.39
N TYR A 126 11.15 5.26 -19.27
CA TYR A 126 10.69 6.34 -18.39
C TYR A 126 11.16 7.68 -18.94
N GLU A 127 10.23 8.55 -19.34
CA GLU A 127 10.54 9.76 -20.14
C GLU A 127 10.53 11.07 -19.32
N GLU A 128 10.14 11.04 -18.06
CA GLU A 128 10.05 12.24 -17.22
C GLU A 128 11.42 12.78 -16.77
N SER A 129 12.47 11.93 -16.75
CA SER A 129 13.83 12.34 -16.36
C SER A 129 14.93 11.57 -17.11
N PRO A 130 15.04 11.73 -18.44
CA PRO A 130 15.91 10.89 -19.27
C PRO A 130 17.42 11.13 -19.05
N SER A 131 17.80 12.29 -18.49
CA SER A 131 19.21 12.64 -18.22
C SER A 131 19.74 12.05 -16.91
N THR A 132 18.87 11.79 -15.93
CA THR A 132 19.23 11.25 -14.61
C THR A 132 18.87 9.76 -14.50
N CYS A 133 17.82 9.32 -15.19
CA CYS A 133 17.32 7.94 -15.19
C CYS A 133 17.76 7.19 -16.46
N VAL A 134 19.07 6.90 -16.58
CA VAL A 134 19.63 6.24 -17.77
C VAL A 134 19.18 4.78 -17.84
N ASN A 135 18.62 4.37 -18.98
CA ASN A 135 18.08 3.01 -19.22
C ASN A 135 16.92 2.61 -18.27
N CYS A 136 16.27 3.58 -17.64
CA CYS A 136 15.10 3.31 -16.84
C CYS A 136 13.93 2.86 -17.70
N LYS A 137 13.35 1.74 -17.31
CA LYS A 137 12.17 1.16 -17.94
C LYS A 137 11.11 0.85 -16.91
N VAL A 138 9.88 1.08 -17.28
CA VAL A 138 8.72 1.01 -16.40
C VAL A 138 7.61 0.19 -17.03
N HIS A 139 6.77 -0.42 -16.20
CA HIS A 139 5.60 -1.15 -16.67
C HIS A 139 4.67 -0.21 -17.45
N LYS A 140 4.42 -0.51 -18.73
CA LYS A 140 3.62 0.35 -19.63
C LYS A 140 2.24 0.68 -19.07
N GLY A 141 1.52 -0.33 -18.56
CA GLY A 141 0.18 -0.14 -18.01
C GLY A 141 0.13 0.83 -16.82
N PHE A 142 1.03 0.66 -15.85
CA PHE A 142 1.12 1.56 -14.69
C PHE A 142 1.53 2.96 -15.12
N TYR A 143 2.51 3.09 -16.03
CA TYR A 143 2.98 4.39 -16.51
C TYR A 143 1.88 5.16 -17.25
N MET A 144 1.13 4.51 -18.14
CA MET A 144 0.01 5.16 -18.84
C MET A 144 -1.11 5.56 -17.88
N SER A 145 -1.40 4.73 -16.87
CA SER A 145 -2.41 5.02 -15.85
C SER A 145 -1.98 6.19 -14.95
N TYR A 146 -0.69 6.29 -14.65
CA TYR A 146 -0.08 7.44 -14.00
C TYR A 146 -0.26 8.72 -14.84
N LEU A 147 0.14 8.70 -16.11
CA LEU A 147 0.07 9.90 -16.97
C LEU A 147 -1.35 10.45 -17.06
N LEU A 148 -2.35 9.58 -17.24
CA LEU A 148 -3.76 9.96 -17.26
C LEU A 148 -4.23 10.53 -15.92
N THR A 149 -3.82 9.90 -14.81
CA THR A 149 -4.19 10.37 -13.47
C THR A 149 -3.56 11.73 -13.19
N TRP A 150 -2.27 11.90 -13.50
CA TRP A 150 -1.55 13.16 -13.35
C TRP A 150 -2.20 14.28 -14.15
N ASP A 151 -2.56 14.05 -15.42
CA ASP A 151 -3.23 15.04 -16.25
C ASP A 151 -4.55 15.55 -15.63
N GLY A 152 -5.29 14.64 -14.97
CA GLY A 152 -6.54 14.97 -14.28
C GLY A 152 -6.37 15.74 -12.96
N ILE A 153 -5.25 15.56 -12.25
CA ILE A 153 -5.08 16.12 -10.88
C ILE A 153 -4.06 17.26 -10.79
N LYS A 154 -3.14 17.42 -11.76
CA LYS A 154 -2.00 18.35 -11.68
C LYS A 154 -2.41 19.79 -11.33
N THR A 155 -3.52 20.28 -11.86
CA THR A 155 -3.98 21.65 -11.57
C THR A 155 -4.46 21.83 -10.13
N HIS A 156 -5.06 20.79 -9.53
CA HIS A 156 -5.46 20.79 -8.13
C HIS A 156 -4.22 20.67 -7.23
N VAL A 157 -3.27 19.82 -7.62
CA VAL A 157 -1.97 19.69 -6.93
C VAL A 157 -1.28 21.05 -6.88
N ASP A 158 -1.07 21.69 -8.04
CA ASP A 158 -0.43 22.99 -8.14
C ASP A 158 -1.15 24.06 -7.31
N TYR A 159 -2.48 24.04 -7.31
CA TYR A 159 -3.28 25.00 -6.53
C TYR A 159 -3.08 24.82 -5.02
N TYR A 160 -3.21 23.59 -4.52
CA TYR A 160 -3.14 23.33 -3.08
C TYR A 160 -1.71 23.39 -2.53
N THR A 161 -0.70 23.01 -3.30
CA THR A 161 0.71 23.17 -2.87
C THR A 161 1.14 24.63 -2.79
N GLN A 162 0.59 25.51 -3.63
CA GLN A 162 0.78 26.96 -3.54
C GLN A 162 -0.01 27.58 -2.39
N LEU A 163 -1.24 27.11 -2.14
CA LEU A 163 -2.08 27.61 -1.06
C LEU A 163 -1.55 27.19 0.32
N TYR A 164 -0.94 26.00 0.41
CA TYR A 164 -0.35 25.45 1.63
C TYR A 164 1.12 25.06 1.39
N PRO A 165 2.02 26.05 1.29
CA PRO A 165 3.44 25.81 1.00
C PRO A 165 4.14 25.01 2.11
N ASP A 166 3.71 25.19 3.36
CA ASP A 166 4.29 24.52 4.53
C ASP A 166 3.74 23.11 4.77
N TYR A 167 2.74 22.66 3.99
CA TYR A 167 2.16 21.33 4.16
C TYR A 167 3.02 20.26 3.47
N GLU A 168 3.24 19.15 4.17
CA GLU A 168 3.78 17.92 3.59
C GLU A 168 2.82 17.39 2.52
N VAL A 169 3.32 16.83 1.41
CA VAL A 169 2.48 16.11 0.44
C VAL A 169 2.67 14.61 0.64
N ARG A 170 1.62 13.92 1.07
CA ARG A 170 1.62 12.45 1.21
C ARG A 170 0.80 11.79 0.12
N VAL A 171 1.46 11.00 -0.70
CA VAL A 171 0.85 10.16 -1.74
C VAL A 171 0.69 8.74 -1.21
N MET A 172 -0.50 8.18 -1.29
CA MET A 172 -0.78 6.86 -0.72
C MET A 172 -1.59 5.99 -1.67
N GLY A 173 -1.34 4.69 -1.65
CA GLY A 173 -2.21 3.80 -2.39
C GLY A 173 -1.97 2.31 -2.17
N HIS A 174 -3.00 1.54 -2.52
CA HIS A 174 -2.97 0.09 -2.45
C HIS A 174 -2.99 -0.55 -3.84
N SER A 175 -2.28 -1.67 -4.02
CA SER A 175 -2.29 -2.44 -5.26
C SER A 175 -1.88 -1.59 -6.47
N LEU A 176 -2.66 -1.55 -7.54
CA LEU A 176 -2.48 -0.61 -8.66
C LEU A 176 -2.36 0.86 -8.20
N GLY A 177 -3.14 1.28 -7.21
CA GLY A 177 -3.05 2.62 -6.64
C GLY A 177 -1.69 2.88 -6.00
N GLY A 178 -1.08 1.85 -5.41
CA GLY A 178 0.30 1.89 -4.91
C GLY A 178 1.30 2.11 -6.03
N ALA A 179 1.20 1.36 -7.14
CA ALA A 179 2.07 1.53 -8.30
C ALA A 179 2.00 2.97 -8.87
N ILE A 180 0.80 3.53 -9.00
CA ILE A 180 0.60 4.91 -9.48
C ILE A 180 1.12 5.92 -8.46
N SER A 181 0.98 5.65 -7.16
CA SER A 181 1.48 6.52 -6.09
C SER A 181 2.99 6.73 -6.16
N VAL A 182 3.76 5.68 -6.51
CA VAL A 182 5.21 5.80 -6.72
C VAL A 182 5.51 6.81 -7.82
N PHE A 183 4.84 6.72 -8.97
CA PHE A 183 5.06 7.66 -10.08
C PHE A 183 4.66 9.10 -9.73
N ILE A 184 3.52 9.29 -9.04
CA ILE A 184 3.08 10.62 -8.61
C ILE A 184 4.06 11.22 -7.61
N GLY A 185 4.48 10.46 -6.59
CA GLY A 185 5.47 10.91 -5.61
C GLY A 185 6.79 11.27 -6.27
N LEU A 186 7.28 10.43 -7.18
CA LEU A 186 8.50 10.70 -7.94
C LEU A 186 8.38 11.98 -8.79
N LYS A 187 7.24 12.17 -9.47
CA LYS A 187 6.96 13.39 -10.25
C LYS A 187 7.00 14.64 -9.36
N LEU A 188 6.39 14.58 -8.18
CA LEU A 188 6.38 15.70 -7.24
C LEU A 188 7.78 16.03 -6.73
N ALA A 189 8.55 15.02 -6.31
CA ALA A 189 9.92 15.21 -5.83
C ALA A 189 10.86 15.77 -6.92
N LEU A 190 10.62 15.44 -8.19
CA LEU A 190 11.38 15.99 -9.32
C LEU A 190 10.95 17.40 -9.72
N LEU A 191 9.71 17.81 -9.40
CA LEU A 191 9.22 19.17 -9.68
C LEU A 191 9.72 20.18 -8.63
N ASP A 192 9.82 19.76 -7.38
CA ASP A 192 10.27 20.58 -6.25
C ASP A 192 10.99 19.70 -5.22
N ASP A 193 12.32 19.73 -5.24
CA ASP A 193 13.17 18.95 -4.33
C ASP A 193 13.21 19.52 -2.90
N SER A 194 12.63 20.70 -2.69
CA SER A 194 12.50 21.35 -1.38
C SER A 194 11.21 20.99 -0.65
N LYS A 195 10.22 20.46 -1.37
CA LYS A 195 8.94 20.02 -0.79
C LYS A 195 9.09 18.69 -0.05
N ASP A 196 8.50 18.59 1.14
CA ASP A 196 8.44 17.31 1.85
C ASP A 196 7.40 16.39 1.18
N ILE A 197 7.90 15.45 0.37
CA ILE A 197 7.09 14.46 -0.35
C ILE A 197 7.28 13.10 0.30
N LYS A 198 6.18 12.50 0.75
CA LYS A 198 6.16 11.14 1.29
C LYS A 198 5.24 10.24 0.48
N VAL A 199 5.65 8.99 0.30
CA VAL A 199 4.89 7.98 -0.45
C VAL A 199 4.65 6.77 0.47
N VAL A 200 3.41 6.30 0.59
CA VAL A 200 3.08 5.09 1.36
C VAL A 200 2.30 4.13 0.46
N THR A 201 2.86 2.97 0.19
CA THR A 201 2.22 1.95 -0.67
C THR A 201 1.92 0.68 0.11
N MET A 202 0.79 0.03 -0.20
CA MET A 202 0.40 -1.25 0.39
C MET A 202 0.12 -2.26 -0.71
N GLY A 203 0.81 -3.40 -0.71
CA GLY A 203 0.62 -4.43 -1.74
C GLY A 203 0.97 -3.95 -3.15
N GLN A 204 1.93 -3.05 -3.27
CA GLN A 204 2.38 -2.49 -4.54
C GLN A 204 3.12 -3.57 -5.38
N PRO A 205 2.79 -3.74 -6.68
CA PRO A 205 3.59 -4.55 -7.59
C PRO A 205 4.89 -3.83 -7.98
N MET A 206 5.87 -4.55 -8.52
CA MET A 206 7.09 -3.96 -9.08
C MET A 206 6.74 -3.04 -10.26
N VAL A 207 7.28 -1.83 -10.25
CA VAL A 207 6.87 -0.76 -11.19
C VAL A 207 7.82 -0.57 -12.37
N GLY A 208 9.07 -1.04 -12.25
CA GLY A 208 10.09 -0.87 -13.28
C GLY A 208 11.30 -1.78 -13.07
N ASN A 209 12.34 -1.54 -13.86
CA ASN A 209 13.57 -2.32 -13.88
C ASN A 209 14.54 -1.89 -12.76
N PRO A 210 15.65 -2.62 -12.56
CA PRO A 210 16.63 -2.29 -11.51
C PRO A 210 17.16 -0.85 -11.61
N GLN A 211 17.34 -0.32 -12.83
CA GLN A 211 17.75 1.08 -13.04
C GLN A 211 16.70 2.08 -12.53
N PHE A 212 15.42 1.76 -12.72
CA PHE A 212 14.33 2.59 -12.20
C PHE A 212 14.17 2.45 -10.68
N ALA A 213 14.36 1.25 -10.12
CA ALA A 213 14.40 1.04 -8.68
C ALA A 213 15.49 1.89 -8.02
N GLN A 214 16.72 1.83 -8.52
CA GLN A 214 17.82 2.67 -8.02
C GLN A 214 17.52 4.17 -8.17
N PHE A 215 16.85 4.57 -9.24
CA PHE A 215 16.46 5.98 -9.43
C PHE A 215 15.46 6.46 -8.38
N ILE A 216 14.50 5.62 -7.99
CA ILE A 216 13.58 5.89 -6.87
C ILE A 216 14.39 6.03 -5.59
N ASP A 217 15.25 5.07 -5.28
CA ASP A 217 16.07 5.06 -4.06
C ASP A 217 16.97 6.30 -3.96
N SER A 218 17.59 6.70 -5.07
CA SER A 218 18.40 7.93 -5.13
C SER A 218 17.58 9.20 -4.98
N THR A 219 16.38 9.28 -5.58
CA THR A 219 15.52 10.47 -5.50
C THR A 219 14.96 10.65 -4.09
N PHE A 220 14.58 9.55 -3.44
CA PHE A 220 14.06 9.54 -2.07
C PHE A 220 15.14 9.32 -1.00
N LYS A 221 16.42 9.31 -1.39
CA LYS A 221 17.60 9.22 -0.51
C LYS A 221 17.58 7.99 0.41
N LEU A 222 17.12 6.85 -0.11
CA LEU A 222 17.04 5.58 0.62
C LEU A 222 18.39 4.89 0.76
N ASP A 223 19.36 5.22 -0.10
CA ASP A 223 20.71 4.67 -0.09
C ASP A 223 21.62 5.30 1.01
N LEU A 224 21.11 6.23 1.82
CA LEU A 224 21.90 6.93 2.84
C LEU A 224 21.93 6.15 4.16
N ASP A 225 23.09 6.13 4.85
CA ASP A 225 23.36 5.39 6.11
C ASP A 225 22.49 5.78 7.32
N GLU A 226 21.61 6.76 7.17
CA GLU A 226 20.60 7.11 8.17
C GLU A 226 19.26 6.55 7.69
N PRO A 227 18.78 5.42 8.24
CA PRO A 227 17.40 5.01 8.02
C PRO A 227 16.54 6.09 8.67
N PHE A 228 16.12 7.08 7.87
CA PHE A 228 15.21 8.12 8.32
C PHE A 228 14.02 7.38 8.93
N ILE A 229 13.92 7.51 10.24
CA ILE A 229 12.76 7.10 11.01
C ILE A 229 11.61 7.90 10.37
N GLU A 230 10.79 7.20 9.58
CA GLU A 230 9.89 7.71 8.52
C GLU A 230 10.55 8.10 7.17
N GLY A 231 11.05 7.11 6.43
CA GLY A 231 11.58 7.32 5.07
C GLY A 231 10.56 7.89 4.09
N SER A 232 11.05 8.63 3.09
CA SER A 232 10.21 9.34 2.11
C SER A 232 9.41 8.41 1.18
N ILE A 233 9.72 7.12 1.13
CA ILE A 233 8.85 6.08 0.56
C ILE A 233 8.77 4.89 1.50
N LEU A 234 7.57 4.48 1.90
CA LEU A 234 7.32 3.29 2.70
C LEU A 234 6.57 2.28 1.84
N ARG A 235 7.22 1.13 1.58
CA ARG A 235 6.61 0.04 0.79
C ARG A 235 6.16 -1.08 1.72
N ILE A 236 4.87 -1.11 2.05
CA ILE A 236 4.31 -2.12 2.96
C ILE A 236 3.91 -3.35 2.14
N THR A 237 4.46 -4.50 2.52
CA THR A 237 4.18 -5.80 1.90
C THR A 237 3.61 -6.77 2.94
N HIS A 238 2.86 -7.77 2.49
CA HIS A 238 2.31 -8.79 3.37
C HIS A 238 2.78 -10.18 2.93
N ARG A 239 3.11 -11.04 3.90
CA ARG A 239 3.43 -12.45 3.64
C ARG A 239 2.32 -13.12 2.84
N ASN A 240 2.68 -13.79 1.75
CA ASN A 240 1.75 -14.45 0.82
C ASN A 240 0.82 -13.50 0.05
N ASP A 241 1.06 -12.18 0.04
CA ASP A 241 0.48 -11.32 -1.00
C ASP A 241 1.16 -11.66 -2.33
N PRO A 242 0.42 -12.14 -3.35
CA PRO A 242 1.01 -12.47 -4.64
C PRO A 242 1.38 -11.23 -5.47
N VAL A 243 0.75 -10.08 -5.20
CA VAL A 243 0.85 -8.89 -6.06
C VAL A 243 2.22 -8.22 -5.94
N VAL A 244 2.81 -8.25 -4.75
CA VAL A 244 4.15 -7.71 -4.53
C VAL A 244 5.23 -8.49 -5.27
N LYS A 245 4.92 -9.67 -5.82
CA LYS A 245 5.86 -10.46 -6.64
C LYS A 245 5.69 -10.24 -8.13
N LEU A 246 4.71 -9.44 -8.53
CA LEU A 246 4.41 -9.20 -9.93
C LEU A 246 5.06 -7.91 -10.41
N PRO A 247 5.40 -7.84 -11.71
CA PRO A 247 5.21 -8.88 -12.72
C PRO A 247 6.25 -10.01 -12.60
N MET A 248 5.80 -11.27 -12.68
CA MET A 248 6.69 -12.44 -12.76
C MET A 248 6.96 -12.81 -14.22
N TYR A 249 8.19 -13.19 -14.56
CA TYR A 249 8.56 -13.66 -15.89
C TYR A 249 8.21 -15.15 -16.07
N ASP A 250 7.64 -15.52 -17.24
CA ASP A 250 7.46 -16.91 -17.69
C ASP A 250 8.82 -17.50 -18.11
N ASN A 251 9.18 -18.65 -17.53
CA ASN A 251 10.49 -19.29 -17.58
C ASN A 251 10.83 -19.90 -18.95
N ARG A 252 10.98 -19.08 -19.98
CA ARG A 252 11.53 -19.52 -21.29
C ARG A 252 12.75 -18.75 -21.78
N ASN A 253 13.44 -18.00 -20.93
CA ASN A 253 14.83 -17.59 -21.19
C ASN A 253 15.54 -17.13 -19.91
N TRP A 254 16.50 -17.93 -19.45
CA TRP A 254 17.34 -17.69 -18.26
C TRP A 254 18.49 -16.69 -18.49
N LEU A 255 18.53 -16.03 -19.66
CA LEU A 255 19.57 -15.08 -20.08
C LEU A 255 19.17 -13.60 -19.93
N SER A 256 18.04 -13.32 -19.27
CA SER A 256 17.65 -11.96 -18.89
C SER A 256 17.45 -11.96 -17.38
N GLY A 257 18.31 -11.24 -16.65
CA GLY A 257 18.08 -10.93 -15.24
C GLY A 257 16.67 -10.36 -15.05
N SER A 258 16.15 -10.43 -13.82
CA SER A 258 14.82 -9.92 -13.45
C SER A 258 14.58 -8.58 -14.15
N GLN A 259 13.62 -8.55 -15.08
CA GLN A 259 13.31 -7.31 -15.81
C GLN A 259 12.75 -6.26 -14.85
N PHE A 260 12.11 -6.70 -13.76
CA PHE A 260 11.49 -5.87 -12.75
C PHE A 260 12.22 -6.04 -11.41
N GLU A 261 12.32 -4.96 -10.65
CA GLU A 261 12.88 -4.94 -9.29
C GLU A 261 12.10 -3.90 -8.47
N HIS A 262 11.99 -4.13 -7.16
CA HIS A 262 11.43 -3.14 -6.24
C HIS A 262 12.45 -2.08 -5.86
N SER A 263 11.97 -0.89 -5.51
CA SER A 263 12.74 0.07 -4.71
C SER A 263 12.94 -0.44 -3.28
N GLY A 264 13.88 0.15 -2.55
CA GLY A 264 14.14 -0.16 -1.15
C GLY A 264 13.03 0.25 -0.18
N ASN A 265 13.37 0.19 1.11
CA ASN A 265 12.55 0.60 2.25
C ASN A 265 11.22 -0.18 2.40
N GLU A 266 11.33 -1.51 2.33
CA GLU A 266 10.21 -2.41 2.59
C GLU A 266 9.91 -2.53 4.09
N ILE A 267 8.61 -2.48 4.42
CA ILE A 267 8.07 -2.85 5.71
C ILE A 267 7.22 -4.11 5.51
N PHE A 268 7.68 -5.22 6.05
CA PHE A 268 7.07 -6.53 5.83
C PHE A 268 6.18 -6.96 6.99
N ILE A 269 4.93 -7.27 6.68
CA ILE A 269 3.99 -7.92 7.59
C ILE A 269 4.23 -9.43 7.52
N ASN A 270 5.04 -9.94 8.45
CA ASN A 270 5.45 -11.33 8.56
C ASN A 270 4.41 -12.19 9.30
N GLU A 271 3.14 -12.14 8.88
CA GLU A 271 2.06 -12.89 9.52
C GLU A 271 1.26 -13.69 8.48
N SER A 272 0.99 -14.97 8.76
CA SER A 272 0.24 -15.84 7.83
C SER A 272 -1.26 -15.93 8.15
N LEU A 273 -1.70 -15.37 9.27
CA LEU A 273 -3.04 -15.60 9.82
C LEU A 273 -4.09 -14.69 9.16
N VAL A 274 -4.94 -15.28 8.31
CA VAL A 274 -6.06 -14.61 7.61
C VAL A 274 -7.18 -14.13 8.57
N ARG A 275 -7.15 -14.53 9.85
CA ARG A 275 -8.29 -14.33 10.77
C ARG A 275 -8.35 -12.95 11.43
N LYS A 276 -7.23 -12.21 11.43
CA LYS A 276 -7.14 -10.86 11.98
C LYS A 276 -6.57 -9.96 10.91
N TYR A 277 -7.24 -8.85 10.65
CA TYR A 277 -6.76 -7.86 9.69
C TYR A 277 -5.69 -6.93 10.25
N THR A 278 -5.48 -6.99 11.57
CA THR A 278 -4.52 -6.16 12.31
C THR A 278 -3.35 -7.05 12.73
N PRO A 279 -2.16 -6.89 12.12
CA PRO A 279 -1.00 -7.71 12.44
C PRO A 279 -0.47 -7.40 13.84
N GLN A 280 0.22 -8.34 14.48
CA GLN A 280 0.91 -8.03 15.73
C GLN A 280 2.11 -7.11 15.46
N LEU A 281 2.36 -6.11 16.31
CA LEU A 281 3.49 -5.18 16.16
C LEU A 281 4.83 -5.93 15.95
N GLN A 282 5.09 -6.97 16.75
CA GLN A 282 6.34 -7.74 16.63
C GLN A 282 6.48 -8.51 15.30
N ASN A 283 5.41 -8.63 14.51
CA ASN A 283 5.46 -9.29 13.20
C ASN A 283 5.62 -8.28 12.05
N VAL A 284 5.76 -6.98 12.34
CA VAL A 284 5.97 -5.93 11.35
C VAL A 284 7.41 -5.45 11.45
N VAL A 285 8.18 -5.63 10.37
CA VAL A 285 9.64 -5.52 10.39
C VAL A 285 10.14 -4.70 9.20
N TYR A 286 11.24 -3.99 9.37
CA TYR A 286 12.01 -3.43 8.26
C TYR A 286 12.75 -4.54 7.52
N CYS A 287 12.96 -4.31 6.22
CA CYS A 287 13.69 -5.19 5.33
C CYS A 287 14.85 -4.44 4.68
N ASP A 288 15.95 -5.16 4.48
CA ASP A 288 17.19 -4.55 3.99
C ASP A 288 17.23 -4.48 2.45
N GLY A 289 17.45 -3.28 1.91
CA GLY A 289 17.62 -3.07 0.47
C GLY A 289 16.38 -3.37 -0.36
N HIS A 290 16.59 -3.75 -1.63
CA HIS A 290 15.52 -3.97 -2.61
C HIS A 290 14.85 -5.35 -2.48
N GLU A 291 15.65 -6.40 -2.23
CA GLU A 291 15.22 -7.81 -2.24
C GLU A 291 15.77 -8.59 -1.03
N ASP A 292 15.18 -8.37 0.15
CA ASP A 292 15.52 -9.10 1.37
C ASP A 292 14.85 -10.50 1.38
N GLU A 293 15.66 -11.56 1.35
CA GLU A 293 15.21 -12.97 1.45
C GLU A 293 14.50 -13.30 2.78
N GLY A 294 14.70 -12.49 3.82
CA GLY A 294 13.96 -12.57 5.08
C GLY A 294 12.52 -12.02 5.00
N CYS A 295 12.19 -11.29 3.92
CA CYS A 295 10.94 -10.57 3.71
C CYS A 295 10.16 -11.06 2.48
N SER A 296 9.51 -10.15 1.72
CA SER A 296 8.67 -10.55 0.59
C SER A 296 9.42 -11.26 -0.52
N ALA A 297 10.72 -10.96 -0.74
CA ALA A 297 11.52 -11.59 -1.79
C ALA A 297 11.63 -13.12 -1.58
N GLY A 298 11.99 -13.55 -0.37
CA GLY A 298 12.18 -14.98 -0.05
C GLY A 298 10.92 -15.79 0.24
N VAL A 299 9.74 -15.17 0.28
CA VAL A 299 8.46 -15.91 0.36
C VAL A 299 8.18 -16.58 -1.00
N PRO A 300 7.74 -17.85 -1.09
CA PRO A 300 7.36 -18.43 -2.38
C PRO A 300 6.10 -17.76 -2.98
N PHE A 301 6.01 -17.69 -4.31
CA PHE A 301 4.79 -17.23 -4.97
C PHE A 301 3.62 -18.17 -4.68
N THR A 302 2.44 -17.58 -4.51
CA THR A 302 1.15 -18.28 -4.38
C THR A 302 0.14 -17.59 -5.29
N SER A 303 -0.91 -18.28 -5.75
CA SER A 303 -2.03 -17.62 -6.44
C SER A 303 -3.15 -17.19 -5.48
N ASP A 304 -3.00 -17.47 -4.17
CA ASP A 304 -3.97 -17.08 -3.15
C ASP A 304 -3.91 -15.58 -2.86
N ASN A 305 -4.87 -14.84 -3.41
CA ASN A 305 -4.94 -13.40 -3.29
C ASN A 305 -5.61 -12.89 -1.98
N ARG A 306 -5.85 -13.74 -0.98
CA ARG A 306 -6.52 -13.32 0.26
C ARG A 306 -5.71 -12.29 1.07
N GLN A 307 -4.39 -12.43 1.09
CA GLN A 307 -3.53 -11.54 1.87
C GLN A 307 -3.31 -10.18 1.21
N HIS A 308 -3.58 -10.07 -0.09
CA HIS A 308 -3.51 -8.79 -0.78
C HIS A 308 -4.47 -7.74 -0.23
N LEU A 309 -5.59 -8.15 0.39
CA LEU A 309 -6.53 -7.21 1.02
C LEU A 309 -6.26 -7.00 2.52
N ASN A 310 -5.16 -7.54 3.06
CA ASN A 310 -4.90 -7.57 4.48
C ASN A 310 -3.70 -6.67 4.85
N TYR A 311 -3.97 -5.41 5.18
CA TYR A 311 -2.94 -4.42 5.50
C TYR A 311 -3.43 -3.53 6.65
N PHE A 312 -3.25 -3.98 7.90
CA PHE A 312 -3.74 -3.34 9.15
C PHE A 312 -5.27 -3.30 9.32
N ARG A 313 -5.99 -3.37 8.20
CA ARG A 313 -7.43 -3.57 8.07
C ARG A 313 -7.71 -4.34 6.78
N LYS A 314 -8.97 -4.73 6.60
CA LYS A 314 -9.43 -5.28 5.32
C LYS A 314 -9.60 -4.14 4.33
N LEU A 315 -8.73 -4.06 3.34
CA LEU A 315 -8.83 -3.09 2.26
C LEU A 315 -9.84 -3.54 1.21
N GLY A 316 -10.34 -2.57 0.43
CA GLY A 316 -11.13 -2.84 -0.76
C GLY A 316 -12.64 -2.84 -0.55
N THR A 317 -13.10 -2.43 0.63
CA THR A 317 -14.53 -2.44 0.96
C THR A 317 -14.98 -1.14 1.60
N CYS A 318 -15.75 -0.33 0.88
CA CYS A 318 -16.52 0.77 1.48
C CYS A 318 -17.85 0.24 2.04
N GLY A 319 -18.31 0.71 3.20
CA GLY A 319 -19.63 0.37 3.74
C GLY A 319 -19.74 -0.91 4.58
N PHE A 320 -18.72 -1.78 4.57
CA PHE A 320 -18.76 -3.03 5.35
C PHE A 320 -18.26 -2.90 6.79
N GLY A 321 -17.53 -1.83 7.14
CA GLY A 321 -17.13 -1.53 8.53
C GLY A 321 -18.34 -1.36 9.45
N PHE A 322 -19.37 -0.63 8.99
CA PHE A 322 -20.61 -0.39 9.72
C PHE A 322 -21.44 -1.67 9.94
N LEU A 323 -21.52 -2.55 8.94
CA LEU A 323 -22.19 -3.85 9.08
C LEU A 323 -21.43 -4.80 10.02
N GLY A 324 -20.10 -4.78 10.02
CA GLY A 324 -19.28 -5.54 10.97
C GLY A 324 -19.43 -5.05 12.41
N HIS A 325 -19.54 -3.73 12.61
CA HIS A 325 -19.75 -3.15 13.94
C HIS A 325 -21.16 -3.45 14.47
N LEU A 326 -22.20 -3.33 13.63
CA LEU A 326 -23.58 -3.72 13.95
C LEU A 326 -23.70 -5.22 14.24
N TRP A 327 -22.95 -6.07 13.54
CA TRP A 327 -22.93 -7.52 13.79
C TRP A 327 -22.26 -7.85 15.12
N ASN A 328 -21.19 -7.14 15.50
CA ASN A 328 -20.56 -7.25 16.82
C ASN A 328 -21.42 -6.69 17.97
N LEU A 329 -22.17 -5.61 17.74
CA LEU A 329 -23.14 -5.08 18.70
C LEU A 329 -24.32 -6.03 18.90
N LYS A 330 -24.83 -6.67 17.84
CA LYS A 330 -25.86 -7.72 17.92
C LYS A 330 -25.38 -8.97 18.67
N ARG A 331 -24.10 -9.35 18.55
CA ARG A 331 -23.53 -10.45 19.34
C ARG A 331 -23.39 -10.10 20.82
N LYS A 332 -22.92 -8.90 21.14
CA LYS A 332 -22.81 -8.42 22.53
C LYS A 332 -24.17 -8.30 23.22
N SER A 333 -25.25 -7.96 22.50
CA SER A 333 -26.61 -7.96 23.06
C SER A 333 -27.23 -9.36 23.18
N SER A 334 -26.78 -10.33 22.37
CA SER A 334 -27.23 -11.72 22.48
C SER A 334 -26.52 -12.56 23.56
N SER A 335 -25.41 -12.07 24.11
CA SER A 335 -24.65 -12.77 25.16
C SER A 335 -24.94 -12.29 26.59
N SER A 336 -25.87 -11.34 26.77
CA SER A 336 -26.23 -10.78 28.09
C SER A 336 -27.64 -11.14 28.58
N SER A 337 -28.38 -12.02 27.89
CA SER A 337 -29.78 -12.34 28.23
C SER A 337 -30.05 -13.77 28.71
N SER A 338 -29.04 -14.54 29.14
CA SER A 338 -29.27 -15.88 29.70
C SER A 338 -28.73 -16.02 31.13
N SER A 339 -29.40 -15.38 32.09
CA SER A 339 -29.35 -15.79 33.50
C SER A 339 -30.56 -15.27 34.27
N SER A 340 -31.16 -16.16 35.07
CA SER A 340 -32.30 -15.98 36.01
C SER A 340 -33.70 -15.93 35.38
N SER A 341 -34.75 -16.58 35.87
CA SER A 341 -34.94 -17.67 36.85
C SER A 341 -36.44 -18.01 36.82
N LEU A 342 -36.74 -19.30 36.91
CA LEU A 342 -37.99 -19.97 37.33
C LEU A 342 -39.06 -19.10 38.02
N LEU A 343 -40.33 -19.26 37.62
CA LEU A 343 -41.50 -19.24 38.51
C LEU A 343 -42.65 -20.05 37.88
N SER A 344 -43.16 -21.01 38.65
CA SER A 344 -44.25 -21.95 38.36
C SER A 344 -45.64 -21.29 38.38
N PRO A 345 -46.65 -21.84 37.68
CA PRO A 345 -48.01 -21.30 37.68
C PRO A 345 -48.89 -21.97 38.74
N SER A 346 -49.72 -21.17 39.39
CA SER A 346 -50.85 -21.66 40.19
C SER A 346 -52.04 -20.74 39.96
N THR A 347 -53.05 -21.21 39.23
CA THR A 347 -54.45 -20.87 39.53
C THR A 347 -55.37 -21.97 38.99
N GLU A 348 -56.31 -22.34 39.83
CA GLU A 348 -57.21 -23.48 39.80
C GLU A 348 -58.58 -23.07 39.21
N ILE A 349 -59.39 -24.06 38.81
CA ILE A 349 -60.86 -24.06 38.63
C ILE A 349 -61.41 -23.57 37.27
N LEU A 350 -61.70 -24.51 36.35
CA LEU A 350 -63.00 -25.20 36.20
C LEU A 350 -62.87 -26.42 35.28
#